data_AF-A0A182YRP1-F1
#
_entry.id   AF-A0A182YRP1-F1
#
_cell.length_a   1.000
_cell.length_b   1.000
_cell.length_c   1.000
_cell.angle_alpha   90.00
_cell.angle_beta   90.00
_cell.angle_gamma   90.00
#
_symmetry.space_group_name_H-M   'P 1'
#
loop_
_entity.id
_entity.type
_entity.pdbx_description
1 polymer ?
#
loop_
_entity_poly.entity_id
_entity_poly.type
_entity_poly.pdbx_seq_one_letter_code
_entity_poly.pdbx_strand_id
1 'polypeptide(L)'
;MPSCIFFVTRRKKDMVAVVIITTSGESVVRLLISKSKVAPLFQRLTIARLELCGALLANRLYGVITKAFAQDMPCYMWTDSLTTWYWIQSPHTRWKTFVANRTAKIKELTRGVQWRHVLGVENPADLDSRDCDPAVFMQRESLWLSGPIWLSQHENCWPTTPASKTIIVEEQRTVELVATSEKEERFSDGFFSRCSTYNMLRRVVA
;
A
#
# COMPACT_ATOMS: atom_id res chain seq x y z
N MET A 1 17.48 -7.75 19.57
CA MET A 1 18.21 -7.23 18.39
C MET A 1 17.61 -5.89 18.01
N PRO A 2 18.39 -4.93 17.49
CA PRO A 2 17.86 -3.65 17.07
C PRO A 2 16.86 -3.82 15.92
N SER A 3 15.78 -3.03 15.93
CA SER A 3 14.73 -3.09 14.89
C SER A 3 14.43 -1.69 14.36
N CYS A 4 14.05 -1.61 13.08
CA CYS A 4 13.66 -0.38 12.42
C CYS A 4 12.14 -0.33 12.24
N ILE A 5 11.49 0.63 12.90
CA ILE A 5 10.03 0.75 12.91
C ILE A 5 9.62 2.00 12.16
N PHE A 6 8.77 1.83 11.15
CA PHE A 6 8.26 2.89 10.30
C PHE A 6 6.81 3.17 10.65
N PHE A 7 6.50 4.43 10.93
CA PHE A 7 5.13 4.89 11.14
C PHE A 7 4.74 5.80 9.98
N VAL A 8 3.56 5.57 9.42
CA VAL A 8 3.01 6.42 8.35
C VAL A 8 1.66 6.98 8.73
N THR A 9 1.45 8.22 8.32
CA THR A 9 0.13 8.85 8.31
C THR A 9 -0.04 9.72 7.09
N ARG A 10 -1.28 10.15 6.91
CA ARG A 10 -1.62 11.35 6.16
C ARG A 10 -2.39 12.30 7.07
N ARG A 11 -2.01 13.57 7.09
CA ARG A 11 -2.86 14.65 7.63
C ARG A 11 -3.06 15.77 6.61
N LYS A 12 -4.33 16.08 6.29
CA LYS A 12 -4.78 17.00 5.21
C LYS A 12 -4.04 16.79 3.87
N LYS A 13 -2.97 17.56 3.67
CA LYS A 13 -2.16 17.66 2.46
C LYS A 13 -0.74 17.18 2.68
N ASP A 14 -0.36 16.58 3.82
CA ASP A 14 1.00 16.09 4.02
C ASP A 14 1.00 14.57 4.24
N MET A 15 2.02 13.92 3.67
CA MET A 15 2.39 12.52 3.87
C MET A 15 3.59 12.48 4.79
N VAL A 16 3.51 11.81 5.92
CA VAL A 16 4.59 11.76 6.91
C VAL A 16 5.03 10.32 7.11
N ALA A 17 6.34 10.10 7.10
CA ALA A 17 6.96 8.85 7.48
C ALA A 17 7.98 9.11 8.59
N VAL A 18 7.84 8.39 9.70
CA VAL A 18 8.71 8.49 10.88
C VAL A 18 9.40 7.16 11.07
N VAL A 19 10.70 7.20 11.32
CA VAL A 19 11.48 5.99 11.54
C VAL A 19 12.06 6.03 12.94
N ILE A 20 11.85 4.95 13.67
CA ILE A 20 12.27 4.77 15.04
C ILE A 20 13.15 3.53 15.12
N ILE A 21 14.28 3.62 15.82
CA ILE A 21 15.17 2.48 16.06
C ILE A 21 15.02 2.03 17.52
N THR A 22 14.96 0.71 17.72
CA THR A 22 15.19 0.08 19.02
C THR A 22 16.62 -0.44 19.10
N THR A 23 17.28 -0.33 20.25
CA THR A 23 18.64 -0.89 20.46
C THR A 23 18.63 -2.00 21.50
N SER A 24 19.52 -2.99 21.38
CA SER A 24 19.62 -4.08 22.36
C SER A 24 20.38 -3.64 23.60
N GLY A 25 19.81 -3.91 24.78
CA GLY A 25 20.45 -3.70 26.09
C GLY A 25 19.57 -2.91 27.05
N GLU A 26 18.86 -1.88 26.55
CA GLU A 26 18.08 -0.95 27.39
C GLU A 26 16.65 -0.67 26.86
N SER A 27 16.18 -1.38 25.82
CA SER A 27 14.90 -1.07 25.16
C SER A 27 14.76 0.40 24.76
N VAL A 28 15.88 1.05 24.42
CA VAL A 28 15.88 2.47 24.07
C VAL A 28 15.30 2.63 22.67
N VAL A 29 14.25 3.45 22.60
CA VAL A 29 13.50 3.77 21.40
C VAL A 29 13.79 5.22 21.04
N ARG A 30 14.27 5.49 19.82
CA ARG A 30 14.59 6.86 19.38
C ARG A 30 14.20 7.13 17.93
N LEU A 31 13.75 8.35 17.67
CA LEU A 31 13.58 8.91 16.34
C LEU A 31 14.91 8.91 15.58
N LEU A 32 14.91 8.28 14.41
CA LEU A 32 16.03 8.27 13.47
C LEU A 32 15.87 9.35 12.40
N ILE A 33 14.72 9.36 11.72
CA ILE A 33 14.43 10.28 10.63
C ILE A 33 12.92 10.46 10.48
N SER A 34 12.51 11.68 10.16
CA SER A 34 11.17 11.96 9.66
C SER A 34 11.22 12.54 8.25
N LYS A 35 10.18 12.28 7.47
CA LYS A 35 10.02 12.89 6.14
C LYS A 35 8.56 13.25 5.92
N SER A 36 8.32 14.53 5.69
CA SER A 36 7.04 15.05 5.24
C SER A 36 7.06 15.37 3.74
N LYS A 37 5.91 15.20 3.06
CA LYS A 37 5.73 15.58 1.66
C LYS A 37 4.34 16.13 1.41
N VAL A 38 4.28 17.31 0.80
CA VAL A 38 3.01 17.94 0.39
C VAL A 38 2.36 17.16 -0.76
N ALA A 39 1.07 16.90 -0.61
CA ALA A 39 0.18 16.24 -1.52
C ALA A 39 -0.03 17.14 -2.75
N PRO A 40 -0.01 16.56 -3.95
CA PRO A 40 -0.22 17.32 -5.18
C PRO A 40 -1.57 18.05 -5.17
N LEU A 41 -1.56 19.38 -5.23
CA LEU A 41 -2.78 20.21 -5.20
C LEU A 41 -3.67 20.03 -6.44
N PHE A 42 -3.08 19.62 -7.56
CA PHE A 42 -3.75 19.49 -8.85
C PHE A 42 -4.47 18.14 -9.05
N GLN A 43 -4.20 17.14 -8.20
CA GLN A 43 -4.89 15.84 -8.24
C GLN A 43 -5.87 15.75 -7.07
N ARG A 44 -7.17 15.65 -7.36
CA ARG A 44 -8.20 15.33 -6.35
C ARG A 44 -8.07 13.86 -5.93
N LEU A 45 -7.15 13.57 -5.02
CA LEU A 45 -7.00 12.25 -4.41
C LEU A 45 -7.91 12.13 -3.19
N THR A 46 -8.52 10.95 -3.02
CA THR A 46 -9.26 10.60 -1.81
C THR A 46 -8.30 10.48 -0.62
N ILE A 47 -8.85 10.56 0.59
CA ILE A 47 -8.09 10.40 1.84
C ILE A 47 -7.30 9.09 1.84
N ALA A 48 -7.96 7.97 1.53
CA ALA A 48 -7.32 6.66 1.47
C ALA A 48 -6.19 6.57 0.44
N ARG A 49 -6.34 7.22 -0.73
CA ARG A 49 -5.27 7.26 -1.75
C ARG A 49 -4.06 8.06 -1.27
N LEU A 50 -4.26 9.10 -0.46
CA LEU A 50 -3.16 9.86 0.13
C LEU A 50 -2.46 9.07 1.24
N GLU A 51 -3.20 8.36 2.08
CA GLU A 51 -2.64 7.45 3.10
C GLU A 51 -1.75 6.38 2.45
N LEU A 52 -2.21 5.77 1.34
CA LEU A 52 -1.41 4.84 0.54
C LEU A 52 -0.15 5.49 -0.04
N CYS A 53 -0.20 6.77 -0.40
CA CYS A 53 1.00 7.48 -0.84
C CYS A 53 1.97 7.77 0.31
N GLY A 54 1.47 7.97 1.54
CA GLY A 54 2.28 8.00 2.76
C GLY A 54 3.00 6.68 3.00
N ALA A 55 2.30 5.56 2.86
CA ALA A 55 2.90 4.22 2.89
C ALA A 55 4.02 4.06 1.84
N LEU A 56 3.81 4.58 0.62
CA LEU A 56 4.85 4.57 -0.41
C LEU A 56 6.05 5.48 -0.07
N LEU A 57 5.84 6.58 0.66
CA LEU A 57 6.92 7.43 1.15
C LEU A 57 7.81 6.70 2.16
N ALA A 58 7.22 6.00 3.14
CA ALA A 58 7.98 5.16 4.07
C ALA A 58 8.72 4.04 3.35
N ASN A 59 8.09 3.41 2.36
CA ASN A 59 8.75 2.38 1.56
C ASN A 59 10.01 2.90 0.84
N ARG A 60 10.01 4.18 0.41
CA ARG A 60 11.22 4.81 -0.16
C ARG A 60 12.28 5.08 0.91
N LEU A 61 11.86 5.51 2.11
CA LEU A 61 12.79 5.67 3.24
C LEU A 61 13.42 4.34 3.64
N TYR A 62 12.62 3.26 3.68
CA TYR A 62 13.09 1.90 3.93
C TYR A 62 14.23 1.51 2.99
N GLY A 63 14.07 1.75 1.69
CA GLY A 63 15.12 1.47 0.70
C GLY A 63 16.39 2.33 0.86
N VAL A 64 16.30 3.51 1.47
CA VAL A 64 17.48 4.35 1.80
C VAL A 64 18.15 3.83 3.07
N ILE A 65 17.37 3.55 4.10
CA ILE A 65 17.82 3.09 5.41
C ILE A 65 18.49 1.74 5.31
N THR A 66 17.86 0.76 4.68
CA THR A 66 18.42 -0.60 4.51
C THR A 66 19.74 -0.61 3.75
N LYS A 67 19.95 0.34 2.84
CA LYS A 67 21.24 0.50 2.14
C LYS A 67 22.31 1.19 3.01
N ALA A 68 21.89 2.01 3.97
CA ALA A 68 22.79 2.74 4.85
C ALA A 68 23.26 1.89 6.04
N PHE A 69 22.43 0.96 6.53
CA PHE A 69 22.81 0.04 7.60
C PHE A 69 23.56 -1.19 7.05
N ALA A 70 24.68 -1.54 7.67
CA ALA A 70 25.53 -2.65 7.24
C ALA A 70 25.04 -4.05 7.68
N GLN A 71 24.03 -4.11 8.55
CA GLN A 71 23.45 -5.35 9.06
C GLN A 71 21.96 -5.42 8.73
N ASP A 72 21.49 -6.65 8.46
CA ASP A 72 20.08 -6.96 8.33
C ASP A 72 19.39 -6.79 9.68
N MET A 73 18.63 -5.70 9.83
CA MET A 73 17.80 -5.44 11.00
C MET A 73 16.34 -5.79 10.71
N PRO A 74 15.63 -6.43 11.65
CA PRO A 74 14.18 -6.57 11.57
C PRO A 74 13.50 -5.22 11.34
N CYS A 75 12.57 -5.19 10.38
CA CYS A 75 11.83 -3.98 10.03
C CYS A 75 10.33 -4.21 10.14
N TYR A 76 9.60 -3.20 10.65
CA TYR A 76 8.15 -3.24 10.81
C TYR A 76 7.53 -1.94 10.28
N MET A 77 6.41 -2.05 9.57
CA MET A 77 5.68 -0.91 9.00
C MET A 77 4.33 -0.78 9.69
N TRP A 78 4.01 0.40 10.19
CA TRP A 78 2.78 0.70 10.92
C TRP A 78 2.01 1.82 10.22
N THR A 79 0.71 1.61 10.06
CA THR A 79 -0.23 2.62 9.57
C THR A 79 -1.45 2.66 10.47
N ASP A 80 -2.02 3.84 10.65
CA ASP A 80 -3.32 4.05 11.29
C ASP A 80 -4.52 3.93 10.34
N SER A 81 -4.25 3.71 9.06
CA SER A 81 -5.28 3.50 8.05
C SER A 81 -5.51 2.00 7.83
N LEU A 82 -6.61 1.49 8.40
CA LEU A 82 -7.08 0.11 8.12
C LEU A 82 -7.30 -0.12 6.62
N THR A 83 -7.70 0.91 5.88
CA THR A 83 -7.89 0.82 4.43
C THR A 83 -6.55 0.62 3.72
N THR A 84 -5.55 1.42 4.06
CA THR A 84 -4.20 1.30 3.49
C THR A 84 -3.59 -0.06 3.83
N TRP A 85 -3.70 -0.47 5.09
CA TRP A 85 -3.27 -1.80 5.54
C TRP A 85 -3.95 -2.90 4.71
N TYR A 86 -5.27 -2.84 4.56
CA TYR A 86 -6.05 -3.84 3.82
C TYR A 86 -5.68 -3.91 2.32
N TRP A 87 -5.46 -2.75 1.68
CA TRP A 87 -4.99 -2.68 0.30
C TRP A 87 -3.62 -3.31 0.13
N ILE A 88 -2.69 -3.05 1.06
CA ILE A 88 -1.34 -3.61 1.04
C ILE A 88 -1.37 -5.11 1.31
N GLN A 89 -2.23 -5.63 2.20
CA GLN A 89 -2.27 -7.08 2.45
C GLN A 89 -2.88 -7.85 1.25
N SER A 90 -3.89 -7.29 0.60
CA SER A 90 -4.60 -7.93 -0.50
C SER A 90 -3.78 -8.04 -1.80
N PRO A 91 -4.06 -8.99 -2.70
CA PRO A 91 -3.46 -9.04 -4.03
C PRO A 91 -3.66 -7.70 -4.78
N HIS A 92 -2.58 -7.14 -5.33
CA HIS A 92 -2.63 -5.82 -5.99
C HIS A 92 -3.55 -5.82 -7.22
N THR A 93 -3.71 -6.97 -7.89
CA THR A 93 -4.61 -7.18 -9.05
C THR A 93 -6.09 -6.99 -8.71
N ARG A 94 -6.47 -7.04 -7.42
CA ARG A 94 -7.83 -6.77 -6.95
C ARG A 94 -8.25 -5.31 -7.15
N TRP A 95 -7.29 -4.40 -7.22
CA TRP A 95 -7.55 -2.97 -7.14
C TRP A 95 -7.53 -2.29 -8.51
N LYS A 96 -8.16 -1.12 -8.60
CA LYS A 96 -7.99 -0.20 -9.73
C LYS A 96 -6.53 0.28 -9.83
N THR A 97 -6.13 0.68 -11.03
CA THR A 97 -4.74 0.96 -11.42
C THR A 97 -3.95 1.81 -10.44
N PHE A 98 -4.56 2.86 -9.86
CA PHE A 98 -3.88 3.74 -8.91
C PHE A 98 -3.39 3.00 -7.66
N VAL A 99 -4.28 2.21 -7.05
CA VAL A 99 -4.02 1.45 -5.83
C VAL A 99 -3.19 0.21 -6.16
N ALA A 100 -3.49 -0.48 -7.27
CA ALA A 100 -2.75 -1.65 -7.74
C ALA A 100 -1.26 -1.34 -7.94
N ASN A 101 -0.92 -0.29 -8.68
CA ASN A 101 0.47 0.05 -8.98
C ASN A 101 1.26 0.41 -7.72
N ARG A 102 0.63 1.12 -6.76
CA ARG A 102 1.29 1.52 -5.51
C ARG A 102 1.47 0.36 -4.55
N THR A 103 0.45 -0.48 -4.39
CA THR A 103 0.53 -1.69 -3.55
C THR A 103 1.55 -2.68 -4.12
N ALA A 104 1.63 -2.84 -5.45
CA ALA A 104 2.69 -3.63 -6.09
C ALA A 104 4.08 -3.08 -5.76
N LYS A 105 4.29 -1.75 -5.87
CA LYS A 105 5.59 -1.16 -5.55
C LYS A 105 5.97 -1.24 -4.07
N ILE A 106 4.98 -1.16 -3.18
CA ILE A 106 5.17 -1.39 -1.75
C ILE A 106 5.63 -2.82 -1.51
N LYS A 107 4.90 -3.81 -2.03
CA LYS A 107 5.23 -5.23 -1.86
C LYS A 107 6.59 -5.63 -2.43
N GLU A 108 7.00 -5.03 -3.55
CA GLU A 108 8.28 -5.31 -4.19
C GLU A 108 9.46 -4.95 -3.28
N LEU A 109 9.41 -3.76 -2.67
CA LEU A 109 10.50 -3.24 -1.84
C LEU A 109 10.44 -3.76 -0.40
N THR A 110 9.24 -3.89 0.19
CA THR A 110 9.07 -4.38 1.57
C THR A 110 8.84 -5.89 1.63
N ARG A 111 9.45 -6.68 0.73
CA ARG A 111 9.26 -8.14 0.70
C ARG A 111 9.79 -8.76 2.00
N GLY A 112 8.92 -9.43 2.75
CA GLY A 112 9.27 -10.02 4.05
C GLY A 112 9.12 -9.07 5.25
N VAL A 113 8.79 -7.79 5.03
CA VAL A 113 8.50 -6.83 6.09
C VAL A 113 7.01 -6.86 6.43
N GLN A 114 6.69 -6.89 7.72
CA GLN A 114 5.31 -6.93 8.18
C GLN A 114 4.68 -5.54 8.23
N TRP A 115 3.50 -5.41 7.60
CA TRP A 115 2.61 -4.26 7.73
C TRP A 115 1.57 -4.51 8.82
N ARG A 116 1.50 -3.61 9.80
CA ARG A 116 0.64 -3.67 10.98
C ARG A 116 -0.20 -2.39 11.11
N HIS A 117 -1.25 -2.47 11.91
CA HIS A 117 -2.11 -1.33 12.23
C HIS A 117 -1.84 -0.78 13.63
N VAL A 118 -1.69 0.53 13.76
CA VAL A 118 -1.59 1.26 15.03
C VAL A 118 -2.78 2.21 15.18
N LEU A 119 -3.22 2.52 16.40
CA LEU A 119 -4.23 3.57 16.59
C LEU A 119 -3.63 4.95 16.23
N GLY A 120 -4.39 5.85 15.60
CA GLY A 120 -3.90 7.20 15.27
C GLY A 120 -3.38 7.97 16.50
N VAL A 121 -4.02 7.79 17.66
CA VAL A 121 -3.55 8.37 18.94
C VAL A 121 -2.24 7.78 19.47
N GLU A 122 -1.76 6.70 18.89
CA GLU A 122 -0.46 6.09 19.19
C GLU A 122 0.50 6.20 18.00
N ASN A 123 0.09 6.86 16.92
CA ASN A 123 0.91 7.05 15.73
C ASN A 123 1.77 8.31 15.88
N PRO A 124 3.11 8.21 16.01
CA PRO A 124 3.98 9.38 16.09
C PRO A 124 3.94 10.23 14.81
N ALA A 125 3.66 9.63 13.65
CA ALA A 125 3.58 10.36 12.39
C ALA A 125 2.45 11.40 12.37
N ASP A 126 1.42 11.24 13.22
CA ASP A 126 0.33 12.21 13.36
C ASP A 126 0.75 13.53 14.01
N LEU A 127 1.87 13.54 14.76
CA LEU A 127 2.38 14.72 15.47
C LEU A 127 3.19 15.66 14.57
N ASP A 128 3.91 15.13 13.58
CA ASP A 128 4.74 15.91 12.62
C ASP A 128 3.95 16.48 11.43
N SER A 129 2.68 16.78 11.69
CA SER A 129 1.86 17.50 10.73
C SER A 129 1.80 18.98 11.13
N ARG A 130 1.92 19.88 10.16
CA ARG A 130 1.94 21.34 10.34
C ARG A 130 0.75 21.94 11.10
N ASP A 131 -0.33 21.17 11.29
CA ASP A 131 -1.54 21.57 12.00
C ASP A 131 -1.60 20.98 13.43
N CYS A 132 -0.51 20.42 13.96
CA CYS A 132 -0.47 20.02 15.37
C CYS A 132 -0.45 21.30 16.23
N ASP A 133 -1.41 21.44 17.14
CA ASP A 133 -1.39 22.50 18.14
C ASP A 133 -0.07 22.37 18.94
N PRO A 134 0.74 23.44 19.04
CA PRO A 134 2.01 23.38 19.78
C PRO A 134 1.84 22.86 21.22
N ALA A 135 0.75 23.20 21.91
CA ALA A 135 0.49 22.69 23.25
C ALA A 135 0.25 21.17 23.25
N VAL A 136 -0.48 20.65 22.25
CA VAL A 136 -0.70 19.21 22.08
C VAL A 136 0.59 18.50 21.69
N PHE A 137 1.43 19.12 20.86
CA PHE A 137 2.75 18.59 20.52
C PHE A 137 3.62 18.47 21.77
N MET A 138 3.75 19.54 22.56
CA MET A 138 4.56 19.54 23.79
C MET A 138 4.08 18.49 24.79
N GLN A 139 2.77 18.27 24.91
CA GLN A 139 2.21 17.21 25.77
C GLN A 139 2.53 15.79 25.27
N ARG A 140 2.79 15.63 23.97
CA ARG A 140 2.99 14.32 23.32
C ARG A 140 4.38 14.18 22.70
N GLU A 141 5.33 15.03 23.07
CA GLU A 141 6.70 15.03 22.55
C GLU A 141 7.38 13.66 22.74
N SER A 142 7.11 13.01 23.87
CA SER A 142 7.61 11.66 24.15
C SER A 142 7.17 10.64 23.08
N LEU A 143 5.93 10.73 22.59
CA LEU A 143 5.47 9.86 21.50
C LEU A 143 6.23 10.14 20.20
N TRP A 144 6.51 11.42 19.90
CA TRP A 144 7.28 11.81 18.73
C TRP A 144 8.73 11.29 18.76
N LEU A 145 9.42 11.47 19.90
CA LEU A 145 10.84 11.15 20.06
C LEU A 145 11.09 9.67 20.33
N SER A 146 10.23 9.03 21.12
CA SER A 146 10.43 7.69 21.67
C SER A 146 9.37 6.69 21.22
N GLY A 147 8.40 7.10 20.39
CA GLY A 147 7.32 6.23 19.96
C GLY A 147 6.37 5.82 21.08
N PRO A 148 5.42 4.91 20.79
CA PRO A 148 4.46 4.45 21.78
C PRO A 148 5.12 3.52 22.81
N ILE A 149 4.57 3.51 24.03
CA ILE A 149 5.16 2.81 25.18
C ILE A 149 5.38 1.31 24.88
N TRP A 150 4.42 0.67 24.22
CA TRP A 150 4.51 -0.76 23.87
C TRP A 150 5.69 -1.08 22.94
N LEU A 151 6.26 -0.11 22.22
CA LEU A 151 7.41 -0.32 21.34
C LEU A 151 8.70 -0.62 22.10
N SER A 152 8.80 -0.15 23.35
CA SER A 152 9.88 -0.47 24.28
C SER A 152 9.72 -1.85 24.94
N GLN A 153 8.53 -2.44 24.84
CA GLN A 153 8.22 -3.75 25.38
C GLN A 153 8.54 -4.84 24.36
N HIS A 154 8.48 -6.10 24.82
CA HIS A 154 8.66 -7.25 23.94
C HIS A 154 7.61 -7.24 22.80
N GLU A 155 7.98 -7.73 21.62
CA GLU A 155 7.12 -7.72 20.42
C GLU A 155 5.74 -8.37 20.65
N ASN A 156 5.66 -9.36 21.54
CA ASN A 156 4.40 -10.02 21.93
C ASN A 156 3.40 -9.09 22.62
N CYS A 157 3.85 -7.95 23.14
CA CYS A 157 3.03 -6.92 23.77
C CYS A 157 2.57 -5.85 22.77
N TRP A 158 3.04 -5.90 21.52
CA TRP A 158 2.65 -4.94 20.50
C TRP A 158 1.19 -5.17 20.07
N PRO A 159 0.49 -4.10 19.64
CA PRO A 159 -0.91 -4.21 19.28
C PRO A 159 -1.11 -5.15 18.08
N THR A 160 -2.10 -6.04 18.22
CA THR A 160 -2.52 -6.92 17.14
C THR A 160 -3.38 -6.14 16.15
N THR A 161 -3.16 -6.38 14.86
CA THR A 161 -3.97 -5.73 13.83
C THR A 161 -5.41 -6.27 13.86
N PRO A 162 -6.44 -5.41 13.92
CA PRO A 162 -7.83 -5.86 13.90
C PRO A 162 -8.14 -6.69 12.64
N ALA A 163 -8.93 -7.75 12.77
CA ALA A 163 -9.41 -8.56 11.65
C ALA A 163 -10.50 -7.86 10.80
N SER A 164 -10.48 -6.53 10.72
CA SER A 164 -11.53 -5.75 10.07
C SER A 164 -11.26 -5.59 8.58
N LYS A 165 -12.18 -6.10 7.75
CA LYS A 165 -12.21 -5.85 6.31
C LYS A 165 -13.04 -4.60 6.05
N THR A 166 -12.45 -3.41 6.22
CA THR A 166 -13.06 -2.20 5.67
C THR A 166 -12.87 -2.24 4.16
N ILE A 167 -13.87 -2.76 3.44
CA ILE A 167 -13.84 -2.83 1.99
C ILE A 167 -14.33 -1.49 1.44
N ILE A 168 -13.42 -0.67 0.94
CA ILE A 168 -13.80 0.40 0.00
C ILE A 168 -14.11 -0.28 -1.33
N VAL A 169 -15.40 -0.56 -1.56
CA VAL A 169 -15.90 -1.24 -2.76
C VAL A 169 -15.49 -0.49 -4.04
N GLU A 170 -15.43 0.84 -3.98
CA GLU A 170 -15.13 1.70 -5.13
C GLU A 170 -13.75 1.48 -5.77
N GLU A 171 -12.77 0.98 -5.01
CA GLU A 171 -11.40 0.75 -5.51
C GLU A 171 -11.18 -0.69 -5.99
N GLN A 172 -12.18 -1.57 -5.83
CA GLN A 172 -12.13 -2.90 -6.43
C GLN A 172 -12.28 -2.81 -7.94
N ARG A 173 -11.49 -3.61 -8.65
CA ARG A 173 -11.62 -3.76 -10.09
C ARG A 173 -12.88 -4.58 -10.38
N THR A 174 -13.81 -4.03 -11.16
CA THR A 174 -14.94 -4.79 -11.69
C THR A 174 -14.41 -5.81 -12.69
N VAL A 175 -14.79 -7.07 -12.52
CA VAL A 175 -14.53 -8.10 -13.53
C VAL A 175 -15.70 -8.06 -14.51
N GLU A 176 -15.51 -7.40 -15.65
CA GLU A 176 -16.47 -7.43 -16.74
C GLU A 176 -16.19 -8.68 -17.59
N LEU A 177 -17.11 -9.64 -17.53
CA LEU A 177 -17.07 -10.82 -18.38
C LEU A 177 -17.59 -10.44 -19.77
N VAL A 178 -16.68 -10.29 -20.73
CA VAL A 178 -17.06 -10.11 -22.13
C VAL A 178 -17.18 -11.49 -22.76
N ALA A 179 -18.41 -11.95 -22.95
CA ALA A 179 -18.70 -13.13 -23.74
C ALA A 179 -18.66 -12.74 -25.22
N THR A 180 -17.60 -13.10 -25.93
CA THR A 180 -17.57 -12.99 -27.39
C THR A 180 -18.27 -14.20 -27.99
N SER A 181 -19.40 -13.96 -28.64
CA SER A 181 -20.01 -14.92 -29.55
C SER A 181 -19.36 -14.72 -30.92
N GLU A 182 -18.47 -15.63 -31.32
CA GLU A 182 -18.22 -15.81 -32.74
C GLU A 182 -19.47 -16.47 -33.32
N LYS A 183 -20.19 -15.76 -34.19
CA LYS A 183 -20.92 -16.50 -35.22
C LYS A 183 -19.84 -17.25 -35.98
N GLU A 184 -19.91 -18.58 -35.97
CA GLU A 184 -19.34 -19.36 -37.06
C GLU A 184 -20.06 -18.88 -38.33
N GLU A 185 -19.60 -17.79 -38.94
CA GLU A 185 -19.73 -17.66 -40.39
C GLU A 185 -18.79 -18.72 -40.94
N ARG A 186 -19.27 -19.97 -40.94
CA ARG A 186 -18.60 -21.00 -41.71
C ARG A 186 -18.57 -20.45 -43.12
N PHE A 187 -17.40 -20.39 -43.73
CA PHE A 187 -17.25 -20.10 -45.16
C PHE A 187 -18.25 -20.89 -46.03
N SER A 188 -18.71 -22.05 -45.52
CA SER A 188 -19.71 -22.92 -46.11
C SER A 188 -21.14 -22.41 -46.16
N ASP A 189 -21.54 -21.49 -45.27
CA ASP A 189 -22.96 -21.14 -45.09
C ASP A 189 -23.47 -20.40 -46.33
N GLY A 190 -24.16 -21.16 -47.19
CA GLY A 190 -24.64 -20.70 -48.50
C GLY A 190 -23.67 -20.94 -49.67
N PHE A 191 -22.39 -21.20 -49.44
CA PHE A 191 -21.39 -21.37 -50.51
C PHE A 191 -21.47 -22.76 -51.16
N PHE A 192 -21.50 -23.82 -50.34
CA PHE A 192 -21.61 -25.19 -50.86
C PHE A 192 -23.01 -25.51 -51.38
N SER A 193 -24.07 -24.89 -50.84
CA SER A 193 -25.44 -25.09 -51.32
C SER A 193 -25.70 -24.46 -52.69
N ARG A 194 -24.84 -23.53 -53.15
CA ARG A 194 -24.90 -22.92 -54.49
C ARG A 194 -24.12 -23.69 -55.55
N CYS A 195 -23.30 -24.66 -55.15
CA CYS A 195 -22.52 -25.47 -56.08
C CYS A 195 -23.13 -26.87 -56.18
N SER A 196 -23.74 -27.19 -57.32
CA SER A 196 -24.37 -28.51 -57.54
C SER A 196 -23.36 -29.64 -57.78
N THR A 197 -22.09 -29.31 -58.05
CA THR A 197 -21.02 -30.29 -58.29
C THR A 197 -19.67 -29.81 -57.76
N TYR A 198 -18.82 -30.79 -57.40
CA TYR A 198 -17.45 -30.54 -56.92
C TYR A 198 -16.57 -29.77 -57.92
N ASN A 199 -16.77 -29.99 -59.22
CA ASN A 199 -16.03 -29.26 -60.26
C ASN A 199 -16.45 -27.78 -60.35
N MET A 200 -17.73 -27.47 -60.11
CA MET A 200 -18.21 -26.09 -60.03
C MET A 200 -17.59 -25.37 -58.83
N LEU A 201 -17.54 -26.06 -57.69
CA LEU A 201 -16.88 -25.55 -56.49
C LEU A 201 -15.40 -25.22 -56.73
N ARG A 202 -14.64 -26.11 -57.39
CA ARG A 202 -13.23 -25.88 -57.72
C ARG A 202 -12.99 -24.64 -58.58
N ARG A 203 -13.94 -24.24 -59.43
CA ARG A 203 -13.82 -23.06 -60.29
C ARG A 203 -14.15 -21.74 -59.58
N VAL A 204 -14.99 -21.79 -58.55
CA VAL A 204 -15.42 -20.58 -57.81
C VAL A 204 -14.40 -20.20 -56.72
N VAL A 205 -13.64 -21.16 -56.22
CA VAL A 205 -12.63 -20.96 -55.15
C VAL A 205 -11.22 -20.61 -55.70
N ALA A 206 -10.93 -20.93 -56.97
CA ALA A 206 -9.64 -20.67 -57.62
C ALA A 206 -9.61 -19.31 -58.31
#